data_AF-A0A524E3R2-F1
#
_entry.id   AF-A0A524E3R2-F1
#
_cell.length_a   1.000
_cell.length_b   1.000
_cell.length_c   1.000
_cell.angle_alpha   90.00
_cell.angle_beta   90.00
_cell.angle_gamma   90.00
#
_symmetry.space_group_name_H-M   'P 1'
#
loop_
_entity.id
_entity.type
_entity.pdbx_description
1 polymer ?
#
loop_
_entity_poly.entity_id
_entity_poly.type
_entity_poly.pdbx_seq_one_letter_code
_entity_poly.pdbx_strand_id
1 'polypeptide(L)'
;TESAVDGVPVTVELVEGDRFLIIRSHLQTALAPNASIQLSLDFTTDRMQERMSQDTVGGFCVNHFIFYLRPLNEARNLTFHALLPAHASLETGVSAPLFPDPMGNYTDGSRLVFFWETPVLFPGQEIAFIVKYQLPLGLIQDEAATHTTTPNLLVIGLLSALLGAIAILVIERTPDAIRILKAGHETKLSVVSRQEEQVLTLLKKKGGSCLQREIYEELDLSQSAASMILNTLEERGLIKRFREGRENVVHFLE
;
A
#
# COMPACT_ATOMS: atom_id res chain seq x y z
N THR A 1 22.23 5.53 6.91
CA THR A 1 22.69 6.31 8.07
C THR A 1 24.19 6.24 8.11
N GLU A 2 24.84 7.39 8.08
CA GLU A 2 26.28 7.48 8.32
C GLU A 2 26.49 8.06 9.73
N SER A 3 27.49 7.56 10.44
CA SER A 3 27.77 7.98 11.81
C SER A 3 29.26 7.98 12.09
N ALA A 4 29.74 9.07 12.66
CA ALA A 4 31.13 9.24 13.04
C ALA A 4 31.24 9.80 14.45
N VAL A 5 32.26 9.34 15.18
CA VAL A 5 32.68 9.89 16.47
C VAL A 5 34.07 10.48 16.30
N ASP A 6 34.21 11.79 16.53
CA ASP A 6 35.45 12.54 16.29
C ASP A 6 36.01 12.33 14.87
N GLY A 7 35.12 12.19 13.88
CA GLY A 7 35.45 11.94 12.48
C GLY A 7 35.81 10.47 12.15
N VAL A 8 35.86 9.58 13.14
CA VAL A 8 36.08 8.14 12.93
C VAL A 8 34.74 7.43 12.75
N PRO A 9 34.53 6.65 11.67
CA PRO A 9 33.27 5.95 11.48
C PRO A 9 33.03 4.94 12.61
N VAL A 10 31.80 4.94 13.14
CA VAL A 10 31.37 4.06 14.23
C VAL A 10 30.22 3.16 13.80
N THR A 11 30.11 2.00 14.45
CA THR A 11 28.96 1.11 14.25
C THR A 11 27.76 1.67 15.00
N VAL A 12 26.69 1.95 14.26
CA VAL A 12 25.39 2.33 14.80
C VAL A 12 24.43 1.16 14.71
N GLU A 13 23.76 0.89 15.82
CA GLU A 13 22.65 -0.04 15.91
C GLU A 13 21.35 0.78 15.95
N LEU A 14 20.43 0.45 15.04
CA LEU A 14 19.11 1.04 14.97
C LEU A 14 18.12 0.08 15.62
N VAL A 15 17.50 0.51 16.71
CA VAL A 15 16.46 -0.26 17.40
C VAL A 15 15.13 0.41 17.15
N GLU A 16 14.31 -0.22 16.32
CA GLU A 16 12.96 0.23 16.00
C GLU A 16 12.05 0.00 17.22
N GLY A 17 11.39 1.06 17.66
CA GLY A 17 10.25 1.02 18.58
C GLY A 17 8.95 1.29 17.85
N ASP A 18 7.83 1.15 18.56
CA ASP A 18 6.48 1.30 18.00
C ASP A 18 6.24 2.69 17.33
N ARG A 19 6.84 3.76 17.89
CA ARG A 19 6.68 5.15 17.41
C ARG A 19 7.97 5.97 17.43
N PHE A 20 9.11 5.34 17.63
CA PHE A 20 10.40 6.01 17.73
C PHE A 20 11.52 5.10 17.24
N LEU A 21 12.63 5.70 16.86
CA LEU A 21 13.85 5.00 16.52
C LEU A 21 14.91 5.31 17.58
N ILE A 22 15.45 4.28 18.23
CA ILE A 22 16.61 4.46 19.11
C ILE A 22 17.86 4.23 18.28
N ILE A 23 18.71 5.26 18.24
CA ILE A 23 20.02 5.20 17.60
C ILE A 23 21.05 4.94 18.71
N ARG A 24 21.66 3.75 18.71
CA ARG A 24 22.74 3.38 19.63
C ARG A 24 24.07 3.44 18.89
N SER A 25 24.94 4.35 19.32
CA SER A 25 26.32 4.43 18.83
C SER A 25 27.24 3.68 19.78
N HIS A 26 27.95 2.68 19.26
CA HIS A 26 28.90 1.88 20.04
C HIS A 26 30.30 2.48 19.90
N LEU A 27 30.85 2.97 21.02
CA LEU A 27 32.22 3.49 21.07
C LEU A 27 33.22 2.34 21.10
N GLN A 28 34.30 2.45 20.33
CA GLN A 28 35.38 1.46 20.34
C GLN A 28 36.19 1.50 21.65
N THR A 29 36.26 2.67 22.28
CA THR A 29 37.04 2.91 23.50
C THR A 29 36.14 3.51 24.57
N ALA A 30 36.29 3.03 25.81
CA ALA A 30 35.59 3.61 26.95
C ALA A 30 35.99 5.08 27.13
N LEU A 31 35.00 5.92 27.41
CA LEU A 31 35.22 7.35 27.62
C LEU A 31 35.84 7.60 29.00
N ALA A 32 36.91 8.39 29.07
CA ALA A 32 37.46 8.82 30.34
C ALA A 32 36.47 9.74 31.09
N PRO A 33 36.50 9.80 32.43
CA PRO A 33 35.70 10.77 33.17
C PRO A 33 35.97 12.19 32.68
N ASN A 34 34.91 12.96 32.42
CA ASN A 34 34.96 14.34 31.88
C ASN A 34 35.48 14.48 30.44
N ALA A 35 35.71 13.39 29.72
CA ALA A 35 35.93 13.49 28.27
C ALA A 35 34.61 13.75 27.54
N SER A 36 34.70 14.41 26.40
CA SER A 36 33.58 14.69 25.49
C SER A 36 33.91 14.16 24.10
N ILE A 37 32.90 13.75 23.37
CA ILE A 37 33.03 13.29 21.98
C ILE A 37 32.08 14.06 21.08
N GLN A 38 32.48 14.26 19.84
CA GLN A 38 31.62 14.81 18.80
C GLN A 38 30.95 13.66 18.04
N LEU A 39 29.64 13.52 18.19
CA LEU A 39 28.84 12.57 17.44
C LEU A 39 28.20 13.28 16.24
N SER A 40 28.49 12.80 15.03
CA SER A 40 27.84 13.23 13.79
C SER A 40 26.94 12.09 13.29
N LEU A 41 25.70 12.42 12.96
CA LEU A 41 24.69 11.47 12.48
C LEU A 41 23.99 12.05 11.25
N ASP A 42 24.12 11.34 10.13
CA ASP A 42 23.50 11.73 8.87
C ASP A 42 22.41 10.74 8.46
N PHE A 43 21.20 11.27 8.27
CA PHE A 43 20.02 10.51 7.90
C PHE A 43 19.38 11.09 6.65
N THR A 44 18.98 10.22 5.73
CA THR A 44 18.09 10.55 4.63
C THR A 44 16.83 9.72 4.81
N THR A 45 15.67 10.38 4.72
CA THR A 45 14.38 9.72 4.93
C THR A 45 13.34 10.29 3.99
N ASP A 46 12.74 9.40 3.22
CA ASP A 46 11.57 9.62 2.39
C ASP A 46 10.27 9.58 3.22
N ARG A 47 10.32 8.96 4.42
CA ARG A 47 9.13 8.65 5.24
C ARG A 47 8.81 9.65 6.34
N MET A 48 9.69 10.59 6.66
CA MET A 48 9.35 11.67 7.61
C MET A 48 8.49 12.78 6.98
N GLN A 49 8.12 12.63 5.71
CA GLN A 49 7.23 13.54 5.01
C GLN A 49 5.80 13.04 5.17
N GLU A 50 4.98 13.75 5.94
CA GLU A 50 3.54 13.56 5.86
C GLU A 50 3.06 14.35 4.63
N ARG A 51 2.57 13.64 3.61
CA ARG A 51 1.97 14.28 2.44
C ARG A 51 0.63 14.87 2.86
N MET A 52 0.59 16.18 3.08
CA MET A 52 -0.67 16.89 3.27
C MET A 52 -1.11 17.57 1.99
N SER A 53 -2.41 17.46 1.72
CA SER A 53 -3.23 18.31 0.85
C SER A 53 -2.53 18.89 -0.38
N GLN A 54 -2.86 18.33 -1.55
CA GLN A 54 -2.57 18.98 -2.82
C GLN A 54 -3.30 20.32 -2.86
N ASP A 55 -2.56 21.43 -2.74
CA ASP A 55 -3.14 22.74 -3.01
C ASP A 55 -3.38 22.85 -4.52
N THR A 56 -4.62 22.60 -4.92
CA THR A 56 -5.08 22.61 -6.32
C THR A 56 -4.86 23.95 -7.02
N VAL A 57 -4.60 25.04 -6.29
CA VAL A 57 -4.52 26.38 -6.87
C VAL A 57 -3.09 26.77 -7.25
N GLY A 58 -2.07 26.20 -6.61
CA GLY A 58 -0.70 26.70 -6.72
C GLY A 58 0.25 25.90 -7.61
N GLY A 59 -0.08 24.68 -8.01
CA GLY A 59 0.91 23.80 -8.67
C GLY A 59 2.08 23.42 -7.74
N PHE A 60 1.91 23.58 -6.43
CA PHE A 60 2.85 23.15 -5.40
C PHE A 60 2.27 22.05 -4.53
N CYS A 61 3.12 21.11 -4.12
CA CYS A 61 2.80 20.08 -3.15
C CYS A 61 3.42 20.52 -1.82
N VAL A 62 2.56 20.75 -0.82
CA VAL A 62 2.99 21.09 0.53
C VAL A 62 3.42 19.79 1.22
N ASN A 63 4.59 19.84 1.83
CA ASN A 63 5.14 18.77 2.63
C ASN A 63 5.59 19.34 3.97
N HIS A 64 5.49 18.55 5.01
CA HIS A 64 6.12 18.89 6.27
C HIS A 64 6.92 17.74 6.82
N PHE A 65 7.92 18.11 7.60
CA PHE A 65 8.80 17.24 8.33
C PHE A 65 8.73 17.61 9.81
N ILE A 66 8.54 16.61 10.67
CA ILE A 66 8.57 16.78 12.12
C ILE A 66 9.58 15.78 12.69
N PHE A 67 10.59 16.29 13.39
CA PHE A 67 11.64 15.47 14.01
C PHE A 67 11.72 15.73 15.50
N TYR A 68 11.44 14.68 16.27
CA TYR A 68 11.57 14.70 17.72
C TYR A 68 12.92 14.11 18.12
N LEU A 69 13.69 14.88 18.89
CA LEU A 69 14.95 14.44 19.47
C LEU A 69 14.80 14.42 20.99
N ARG A 70 15.09 13.26 21.58
CA ARG A 70 15.16 13.07 23.04
C ARG A 70 16.46 12.33 23.37
N PRO A 71 17.49 13.02 23.87
CA PRO A 71 18.76 12.37 24.14
C PRO A 71 18.67 11.55 25.43
N LEU A 72 19.32 10.38 25.44
CA LEU A 72 19.43 9.53 26.63
C LEU A 72 20.57 9.98 27.55
N ASN A 73 21.54 10.70 27.01
CA ASN A 73 22.66 11.30 27.72
C ASN A 73 22.62 12.82 27.55
N GLU A 74 23.35 13.56 28.39
CA GLU A 74 23.46 15.01 28.23
C GLU A 74 24.18 15.34 26.90
N ALA A 75 23.55 16.17 26.07
CA ALA A 75 24.14 16.65 24.83
C ALA A 75 24.47 18.14 24.97
N ARG A 76 25.69 18.52 24.58
CA ARG A 76 26.15 19.91 24.58
C ARG A 76 26.49 20.33 23.16
N ASN A 77 26.24 21.60 22.85
CA ASN A 77 26.47 22.19 21.52
C ASN A 77 25.84 21.34 20.41
N LEU A 78 24.58 20.95 20.61
CA LEU A 78 23.84 20.20 19.60
C LEU A 78 23.57 21.12 18.42
N THR A 79 24.10 20.78 17.25
CA THR A 79 23.75 21.43 15.99
C THR A 79 22.86 20.50 15.18
N PHE A 80 21.68 20.98 14.81
CA PHE A 80 20.76 20.28 13.92
C PHE A 80 20.76 20.96 12.56
N HIS A 81 20.95 20.19 11.48
CA HIS A 81 20.89 20.68 10.11
C HIS A 81 19.70 20.03 9.39
N ALA A 82 18.79 20.84 8.86
CA ALA A 82 17.73 20.37 7.98
C ALA A 82 18.05 20.78 6.54
N LEU A 83 18.33 19.78 5.70
CA LEU A 83 18.56 19.96 4.26
C LEU A 83 17.26 19.67 3.53
N LEU A 84 16.71 20.68 2.87
CA LEU A 84 15.50 20.50 2.07
C LEU A 84 15.83 19.82 0.73
N PRO A 85 14.85 19.12 0.12
CA PRO A 85 15.00 18.61 -1.24
C PRO A 85 15.34 19.71 -2.24
N ALA A 86 15.95 19.34 -3.36
CA ALA A 86 16.25 20.30 -4.43
C ALA A 86 14.97 21.01 -4.88
N HIS A 87 15.07 22.31 -5.17
CA HIS A 87 13.95 23.15 -5.59
C HIS A 87 12.81 23.33 -4.58
N ALA A 88 12.96 22.83 -3.34
CA ALA A 88 12.02 23.11 -2.28
C ALA A 88 12.11 24.59 -1.86
N SER A 89 10.96 25.19 -1.57
CA SER A 89 10.87 26.50 -0.92
C SER A 89 10.09 26.39 0.38
N LEU A 90 10.27 27.31 1.32
CA LEU A 90 9.43 27.35 2.52
C LEU A 90 7.97 27.65 2.14
N GLU A 91 7.03 27.10 2.91
CA GLU A 91 5.60 27.37 2.75
C GLU A 91 5.29 28.81 3.17
N THR A 92 4.68 29.59 2.28
CA THR A 92 4.37 31.02 2.53
C THR A 92 2.98 31.24 3.14
N GLY A 93 2.12 30.22 3.11
CA GLY A 93 0.74 30.27 3.62
C GLY A 93 0.60 30.09 5.14
N VAL A 94 1.71 29.88 5.86
CA VAL A 94 1.73 29.57 7.30
C VAL A 94 2.54 30.60 8.07
N SER A 95 2.07 30.96 9.27
CA SER A 95 2.75 31.96 10.10
C SER A 95 4.08 31.48 10.69
N ALA A 96 4.29 30.16 10.78
CA ALA A 96 5.50 29.54 11.30
C ALA A 96 5.86 28.28 10.49
N PRO A 97 6.50 28.44 9.31
CA PRO A 97 6.94 27.30 8.50
C PRO A 97 8.13 26.56 9.12
N LEU A 98 8.84 27.19 10.06
CA LEU A 98 9.96 26.62 10.78
C LEU A 98 9.69 26.73 12.27
N PHE A 99 9.94 25.66 13.01
CA PHE A 99 9.89 25.68 14.47
C PHE A 99 10.95 24.74 15.06
N PRO A 100 11.71 25.15 16.09
CA PRO A 100 11.83 26.55 16.55
C PRO A 100 12.44 27.44 15.46
N ASP A 101 12.59 28.74 15.72
CA ASP A 101 13.24 29.64 14.77
C ASP A 101 14.69 29.19 14.54
N PRO A 102 15.13 29.03 13.28
CA PRO A 102 16.51 28.65 12.97
C PRO A 102 17.48 29.76 13.36
N MET A 103 18.70 29.38 13.72
CA MET A 103 19.74 30.37 13.99
C MET A 103 20.28 30.99 12.70
N GLY A 104 20.22 30.25 11.60
CA GLY A 104 20.54 30.76 10.28
C GLY A 104 20.18 29.77 9.18
N ASN A 105 20.41 30.21 7.95
CA ASN A 105 20.24 29.41 6.75
C ASN A 105 21.38 29.68 5.76
N TYR A 106 21.64 28.69 4.92
CA TYR A 106 22.54 28.82 3.78
C TYR A 106 22.05 27.94 2.62
N THR A 107 22.69 28.06 1.46
CA THR A 107 22.45 27.17 0.32
C THR A 107 23.75 26.49 -0.08
N ASP A 108 23.65 25.21 -0.43
CA ASP A 108 24.75 24.45 -1.06
C ASP A 108 24.82 24.66 -2.59
N GLY A 109 23.98 25.57 -3.12
CA GLY A 109 23.82 25.82 -4.55
C GLY A 109 22.63 25.09 -5.18
N SER A 110 22.10 24.05 -4.54
CA SER A 110 20.98 23.24 -5.04
C SER A 110 19.82 23.12 -4.04
N ARG A 111 20.14 23.18 -2.75
CA ARG A 111 19.24 22.94 -1.63
C ARG A 111 19.32 24.09 -0.63
N LEU A 112 18.23 24.26 0.11
CA LEU A 112 18.18 25.16 1.26
C LEU A 112 18.53 24.37 2.51
N VAL A 113 19.43 24.93 3.31
CA VAL A 113 19.86 24.34 4.58
C VAL A 113 19.54 25.29 5.71
N PHE A 114 18.85 24.77 6.72
CA PHE A 114 18.56 25.47 7.96
C PHE A 114 19.34 24.82 9.09
N PHE A 115 19.83 25.62 10.03
CA PHE A 115 20.52 25.08 11.19
C PHE A 115 20.06 25.71 12.50
N TRP A 116 20.09 24.89 13.54
CA TRP A 116 19.74 25.25 14.90
C TRP A 116 20.87 24.84 15.81
N GLU A 117 21.17 25.67 16.81
CA GLU A 117 22.14 25.36 17.85
C GLU A 117 21.45 25.36 19.21
N THR A 118 21.62 24.25 19.94
CA THR A 118 21.12 24.09 21.31
C THR A 118 22.32 23.92 22.24
N PRO A 119 22.60 24.88 23.14
CA PRO A 119 23.79 24.84 23.99
C PRO A 119 23.85 23.59 24.88
N VAL A 120 22.72 23.22 25.48
CA VAL A 120 22.59 22.06 26.37
C VAL A 120 21.20 21.44 26.19
N LEU A 121 21.16 20.12 26.05
CA LEU A 121 19.94 19.32 26.05
C LEU A 121 20.10 18.20 27.09
N PHE A 122 19.26 18.22 28.11
CA PHE A 122 19.36 17.28 29.24
C PHE A 122 18.75 15.90 28.89
N PRO A 123 19.19 14.82 29.58
CA PRO A 123 18.60 13.50 29.42
C PRO A 123 17.08 13.53 29.60
N GLY A 124 16.35 12.97 28.62
CA GLY A 124 14.90 12.89 28.64
C GLY A 124 14.17 14.17 28.23
N GLN A 125 14.86 15.30 28.06
CA GLN A 125 14.29 16.51 27.48
C GLN A 125 14.01 16.28 25.99
N GLU A 126 12.84 16.71 25.51
CA GLU A 126 12.45 16.56 24.12
C GLU A 126 12.46 17.91 23.42
N ILE A 127 13.02 17.94 22.21
CA ILE A 127 12.95 19.06 21.28
C ILE A 127 12.36 18.57 19.96
N ALA A 128 11.50 19.38 19.36
CA ALA A 128 10.88 19.09 18.08
C ALA A 128 11.35 20.11 17.04
N PHE A 129 11.73 19.62 15.86
CA PHE A 129 12.02 20.44 14.70
C PHE A 129 10.92 20.23 13.66
N ILE A 130 10.20 21.29 13.34
CA ILE A 130 9.12 21.28 12.35
C ILE A 130 9.57 22.13 11.18
N VAL A 131 9.53 21.56 9.99
CA VAL A 131 9.88 22.25 8.75
C VAL A 131 8.78 22.00 7.72
N LYS A 132 8.11 23.07 7.32
CA LYS A 132 7.08 23.09 6.29
C LYS A 132 7.64 23.70 5.02
N TYR A 133 7.55 22.95 3.93
CA TYR A 133 8.09 23.34 2.65
C TYR A 133 7.17 22.90 1.53
N GLN A 134 7.36 23.48 0.36
CA GLN A 134 6.57 23.20 -0.82
C GLN A 134 7.49 22.85 -1.98
N LEU A 135 7.05 21.91 -2.81
CA LEU A 135 7.74 21.45 -4.00
C LEU A 135 6.87 21.69 -5.24
N PRO A 136 7.42 22.15 -6.37
CA PRO A 136 6.63 22.31 -7.59
C PRO A 136 6.19 20.94 -8.14
N LEU A 137 4.91 20.79 -8.46
CA LEU A 137 4.31 19.52 -8.90
C LEU A 137 4.98 18.93 -10.13
N GLY A 138 5.50 19.79 -11.03
CA GLY A 138 6.18 19.36 -12.25
C GLY A 138 7.38 18.45 -11.99
N LEU A 139 8.02 18.54 -10.81
CA LEU A 139 9.16 17.68 -10.47
C LEU A 139 8.75 16.34 -9.85
N ILE A 140 7.59 16.27 -9.20
CA ILE A 140 7.12 15.05 -8.51
C ILE A 140 6.57 14.03 -9.51
N GLN A 141 6.05 14.51 -10.65
CA GLN A 141 5.42 13.66 -11.66
C GLN A 141 6.44 12.79 -12.44
N ASP A 142 7.68 13.27 -12.60
CA ASP A 142 8.74 12.55 -13.31
C ASP A 142 9.30 11.36 -12.52
N GLU A 143 9.33 11.43 -11.18
CA GLU A 143 9.81 10.33 -10.32
C GLU A 143 8.77 9.20 -10.17
N ALA A 144 7.47 9.52 -10.18
CA ALA A 144 6.42 8.50 -10.17
C ALA A 144 6.30 7.77 -11.54
N ALA A 145 6.70 8.43 -12.62
CA ALA A 145 6.67 7.87 -13.97
C ALA A 145 7.84 6.93 -14.29
N THR A 146 8.88 6.88 -13.45
CA THR A 146 10.08 6.06 -13.69
C THR A 146 10.00 4.63 -13.13
N HIS A 147 8.97 4.30 -12.33
CA HIS A 147 8.75 2.94 -11.81
C HIS A 147 7.50 2.22 -12.34
N THR A 148 6.69 2.85 -13.18
CA THR A 148 5.87 2.05 -14.11
C THR A 148 6.82 1.53 -15.16
N THR A 149 7.33 0.31 -14.94
CA THR A 149 7.81 -0.56 -16.01
C THR A 149 6.66 -0.65 -17.01
N THR A 150 6.56 0.31 -17.93
CA THR A 150 5.70 0.22 -19.09
C THR A 150 6.22 -1.02 -19.80
N PRO A 151 5.49 -2.14 -19.75
CA PRO A 151 5.98 -3.35 -20.35
C PRO A 151 6.13 -3.01 -21.83
N ASN A 152 7.38 -3.03 -22.29
CA ASN A 152 7.73 -2.64 -23.64
C ASN A 152 6.79 -3.39 -24.59
N LEU A 153 5.93 -2.66 -25.32
CA LEU A 153 4.88 -3.23 -26.17
C LEU A 153 5.43 -4.27 -27.15
N LEU A 154 6.71 -4.13 -27.52
CA LEU A 154 7.44 -5.11 -28.34
C LEU A 154 7.68 -6.45 -27.62
N VAL A 155 7.94 -6.43 -26.31
CA VAL A 155 8.13 -7.64 -25.50
C VAL A 155 6.80 -8.37 -25.29
N ILE A 156 5.70 -7.64 -25.05
CA ILE A 156 4.36 -8.22 -25.02
C ILE A 156 3.98 -8.81 -26.39
N GLY A 157 4.29 -8.08 -27.47
CA GLY A 157 4.09 -8.55 -28.85
C GLY A 157 4.85 -9.85 -29.15
N LEU A 158 6.11 -9.96 -28.74
CA LEU A 158 6.91 -11.16 -28.94
C LEU A 158 6.42 -12.35 -28.09
N LEU A 159 6.07 -12.12 -26.82
CA LEU A 159 5.55 -13.17 -25.94
C LEU A 159 4.19 -13.71 -26.42
N SER A 160 3.30 -12.82 -26.86
CA SER A 160 1.99 -13.22 -27.41
C SER A 160 2.12 -13.99 -28.73
N ALA A 161 3.03 -13.58 -29.63
CA ALA A 161 3.32 -14.32 -30.85
C ALA A 161 3.90 -15.72 -30.56
N LEU A 162 4.80 -15.82 -29.58
CA LEU A 162 5.41 -17.09 -29.18
C LEU A 162 4.37 -18.03 -28.56
N LEU A 163 3.51 -17.52 -27.66
CA LEU A 163 2.41 -18.30 -27.07
C LEU A 163 1.40 -18.76 -28.12
N GLY A 164 1.08 -17.90 -29.10
CA GLY A 164 0.22 -18.25 -30.23
C GLY A 164 0.82 -19.37 -31.09
N ALA A 165 2.11 -19.30 -31.41
CA ALA A 165 2.81 -20.33 -32.17
C ALA A 165 2.87 -21.68 -31.42
N ILE A 166 3.13 -21.65 -30.11
CA ILE A 166 3.12 -22.85 -29.26
C ILE A 166 1.71 -23.47 -29.21
N ALA A 167 0.67 -22.65 -29.05
CA ALA A 167 -0.71 -23.12 -29.02
C ALA A 167 -1.10 -23.81 -30.34
N ILE A 168 -0.74 -23.23 -31.48
CA ILE A 168 -0.98 -23.83 -32.81
C ILE A 168 -0.27 -25.19 -32.93
N LEU A 169 1.01 -25.25 -32.54
CA LEU A 169 1.79 -26.50 -32.59
C LEU A 169 1.23 -27.60 -31.69
N VAL A 170 0.74 -27.25 -30.49
CA VAL A 170 0.13 -28.21 -29.56
C VAL A 170 -1.20 -28.73 -30.13
N ILE A 171 -2.04 -27.85 -30.67
CA ILE A 171 -3.32 -28.20 -31.29
C ILE A 171 -3.11 -29.14 -32.49
N GLU A 172 -2.11 -28.86 -33.33
CA GLU A 172 -1.82 -29.68 -34.53
C GLU A 172 -1.27 -31.07 -34.18
N ARG A 173 -0.46 -31.19 -33.10
CA ARG A 173 0.14 -32.47 -32.69
C ARG A 173 -0.69 -33.33 -31.74
N THR A 174 -1.71 -32.78 -31.08
CA THR A 174 -2.54 -33.54 -30.14
C THR A 174 -4.03 -33.50 -30.52
N PRO A 175 -4.48 -34.35 -31.46
CA PRO A 175 -5.89 -34.41 -31.86
C PRO A 175 -6.86 -34.75 -30.72
N ASP A 176 -6.37 -35.31 -29.61
CA ASP A 176 -7.19 -35.60 -28.43
C ASP A 176 -7.46 -34.38 -27.52
N ALA A 177 -6.60 -33.35 -27.53
CA ALA A 177 -6.82 -32.13 -26.73
C ALA A 177 -8.02 -31.30 -27.24
N ILE A 178 -8.25 -31.32 -28.55
CA ILE A 178 -9.40 -30.66 -29.19
C ILE A 178 -10.73 -31.32 -28.80
N ARG A 179 -10.73 -32.64 -28.52
CA ARG A 179 -11.93 -33.35 -28.05
C ARG A 179 -12.34 -32.92 -26.64
N ILE A 180 -11.37 -32.56 -25.78
CA ILE A 180 -11.63 -32.10 -24.41
C ILE A 180 -12.15 -30.65 -24.40
N LEU A 181 -11.63 -29.78 -25.26
CA LEU A 181 -12.11 -28.39 -25.39
C LEU A 181 -13.49 -28.29 -26.07
N LYS A 182 -13.79 -29.16 -27.06
CA LYS A 182 -15.14 -29.24 -27.64
C LYS A 182 -16.18 -29.87 -26.70
N ALA A 183 -15.76 -30.66 -25.71
CA ALA A 183 -16.67 -31.20 -24.70
C ALA A 183 -17.10 -30.15 -23.64
N GLY A 184 -16.40 -29.02 -23.54
CA GLY A 184 -16.67 -27.98 -22.53
C GLY A 184 -17.42 -26.73 -23.02
N HIS A 185 -17.68 -26.60 -24.32
CA HIS A 185 -18.28 -25.38 -24.90
C HIS A 185 -19.58 -25.60 -25.66
N GLU A 186 -20.32 -26.66 -25.34
CA GLU A 186 -21.76 -26.61 -25.52
C GLU A 186 -22.37 -25.85 -24.35
N THR A 187 -22.36 -24.52 -24.45
CA THR A 187 -23.36 -23.67 -23.83
C THR A 187 -24.73 -24.12 -24.34
N LYS A 188 -25.34 -25.07 -23.62
CA LYS A 188 -26.76 -25.39 -23.73
C LYS A 188 -27.53 -24.14 -23.33
N LEU A 189 -27.84 -23.31 -24.32
CA LEU A 189 -28.92 -22.36 -24.27
C LEU A 189 -30.20 -23.13 -23.94
N SER A 190 -30.60 -23.02 -22.67
CA SER A 190 -31.97 -22.91 -22.20
C SER A 190 -33.02 -23.79 -22.89
N VAL A 191 -33.10 -25.05 -22.49
CA VAL A 191 -34.42 -25.69 -22.29
C VAL A 191 -34.52 -25.93 -20.79
N VAL A 192 -34.93 -24.88 -20.08
CA VAL A 192 -35.32 -24.99 -18.67
C VAL A 192 -36.58 -25.86 -18.64
N SER A 193 -36.57 -26.93 -17.86
CA SER A 193 -37.76 -27.75 -17.68
C SER A 193 -38.88 -26.91 -17.06
N ARG A 194 -40.15 -27.19 -17.38
CA ARG A 194 -41.30 -26.46 -16.81
C ARG A 194 -41.26 -26.41 -15.27
N GLN A 195 -40.74 -27.46 -14.63
CA GLN A 195 -40.59 -27.53 -13.17
C GLN A 195 -39.44 -26.65 -12.65
N GLU A 196 -38.34 -26.54 -13.39
CA GLU A 196 -37.23 -25.64 -13.05
C GLU A 196 -37.66 -24.17 -13.18
N GLU A 197 -38.44 -23.83 -14.20
CA GLU A 197 -38.99 -22.49 -14.42
C GLU A 197 -39.94 -22.07 -13.28
N GLN A 198 -40.76 -23.01 -12.77
CA GLN A 198 -41.61 -22.79 -11.61
C GLN A 198 -40.81 -22.46 -10.35
N VAL A 199 -39.69 -23.17 -10.11
CA VAL A 199 -38.79 -22.90 -8.98
C VAL A 199 -38.15 -21.52 -9.11
N LEU A 200 -37.67 -21.14 -10.30
CA LEU A 200 -37.05 -19.83 -10.52
C LEU A 200 -38.08 -18.69 -10.39
N THR A 201 -39.31 -18.90 -10.85
CA THR A 201 -40.41 -17.93 -10.70
C THR A 201 -40.78 -17.75 -9.24
N LEU A 202 -40.82 -18.84 -8.47
CA LEU A 202 -41.07 -18.80 -7.03
C LEU A 202 -39.96 -18.03 -6.29
N LEU A 203 -38.70 -18.32 -6.58
CA LEU A 203 -37.54 -17.63 -6.01
C LEU A 203 -37.58 -16.12 -6.30
N LYS A 204 -37.89 -15.73 -7.53
CA LYS A 204 -38.04 -14.31 -7.91
C LYS A 204 -39.20 -13.64 -7.15
N LYS A 205 -40.34 -14.33 -7.02
CA LYS A 205 -41.49 -13.81 -6.26
C LYS A 205 -41.19 -13.59 -4.78
N LYS A 206 -40.33 -14.42 -4.19
CA LYS A 206 -39.92 -14.36 -2.78
C LYS A 206 -38.74 -13.42 -2.50
N GLY A 207 -38.31 -12.62 -3.49
CA GLY A 207 -37.21 -11.65 -3.31
C GLY A 207 -35.82 -12.25 -3.49
N GLY A 208 -35.70 -13.34 -4.26
CA GLY A 208 -34.43 -13.94 -4.64
C GLY A 208 -33.85 -14.90 -3.60
N SER A 209 -34.49 -15.11 -2.46
CA SER A 209 -34.04 -16.05 -1.42
C SER A 209 -35.23 -16.73 -0.76
N CYS A 210 -35.19 -18.05 -0.57
CA CYS A 210 -36.20 -18.76 0.22
C CYS A 210 -35.66 -20.05 0.83
N LEU A 211 -36.34 -20.57 1.86
CA LEU A 211 -36.00 -21.85 2.46
C LEU A 211 -36.35 -23.00 1.52
N GLN A 212 -35.49 -24.03 1.47
CA GLN A 212 -35.74 -25.22 0.67
C GLN A 212 -37.08 -25.90 1.01
N ARG A 213 -37.54 -25.77 2.26
CA ARG A 213 -38.85 -26.27 2.70
C ARG A 213 -40.02 -25.60 2.00
N GLU A 214 -39.98 -24.28 1.89
CA GLU A 214 -41.03 -23.51 1.22
C GLU A 214 -41.16 -23.91 -0.25
N ILE A 215 -40.05 -24.27 -0.91
CA ILE A 215 -40.06 -24.66 -2.32
C ILE A 215 -40.87 -25.94 -2.55
N TYR A 216 -40.71 -26.96 -1.71
CA TYR A 216 -41.45 -28.21 -1.90
C TYR A 216 -42.89 -28.13 -1.39
N GLU A 217 -43.16 -27.30 -0.37
CA GLU A 217 -44.52 -27.04 0.12
C GLU A 217 -45.35 -26.23 -0.88
N GLU A 218 -44.79 -25.19 -1.50
CA GLU A 218 -45.53 -24.31 -2.42
C GLU A 218 -45.68 -24.92 -3.83
N LEU A 219 -44.77 -25.79 -4.25
CA LEU A 219 -44.81 -26.43 -5.57
C LEU A 219 -45.39 -27.85 -5.55
N ASP A 220 -45.85 -28.33 -4.39
CA ASP A 220 -46.37 -29.70 -4.18
C ASP A 220 -45.41 -30.79 -4.72
N LEU A 221 -44.11 -30.59 -4.44
CA LEU A 221 -43.04 -31.49 -4.89
C LEU A 221 -42.63 -32.43 -3.76
N SER A 222 -42.23 -33.66 -4.10
CA SER A 222 -41.56 -34.51 -3.13
C SER A 222 -40.20 -33.93 -2.75
N GLN A 223 -39.75 -34.18 -1.51
CA GLN A 223 -38.45 -33.70 -1.04
C GLN A 223 -37.28 -34.14 -1.94
N SER A 224 -37.36 -35.36 -2.49
CA SER A 224 -36.36 -35.88 -3.43
C SER A 224 -36.40 -35.17 -4.78
N ALA A 225 -37.59 -34.90 -5.32
CA ALA A 225 -37.75 -34.18 -6.58
C ALA A 225 -37.25 -32.72 -6.47
N ALA A 226 -37.60 -32.03 -5.38
CA ALA A 226 -37.11 -30.67 -5.11
C ALA A 226 -35.59 -30.65 -4.96
N SER A 227 -35.00 -31.62 -4.24
CA SER A 227 -33.54 -31.70 -4.12
C SER A 227 -32.85 -31.94 -5.47
N MET A 228 -33.43 -32.75 -6.35
CA MET A 228 -32.87 -33.03 -7.67
C MET A 228 -32.91 -31.80 -8.59
N ILE A 229 -34.03 -31.07 -8.57
CA ILE A 229 -34.19 -29.82 -9.33
C ILE A 229 -33.22 -28.75 -8.83
N LEU A 230 -33.08 -28.59 -7.51
CA LEU A 230 -32.15 -27.63 -6.91
C LEU A 230 -30.68 -27.98 -7.21
N ASN A 231 -30.30 -29.26 -7.15
CA ASN A 231 -28.97 -29.68 -7.59
C ASN A 231 -28.72 -29.30 -9.05
N THR A 232 -29.70 -29.54 -9.92
CA THR A 232 -29.59 -29.23 -11.35
C THR A 232 -29.47 -27.72 -11.60
N LEU A 233 -30.21 -26.90 -10.87
CA LEU A 233 -30.14 -25.44 -10.95
C LEU A 233 -28.84 -24.87 -10.37
N GLU A 234 -28.29 -25.48 -9.32
CA GLU A 234 -27.00 -25.11 -8.71
C GLU A 234 -25.82 -25.51 -9.60
N GLU A 235 -25.85 -26.70 -10.20
CA GLU A 235 -24.88 -27.15 -11.20
C GLU A 235 -24.87 -26.22 -12.43
N ARG A 236 -26.02 -25.66 -12.78
CA ARG A 236 -26.15 -24.65 -13.85
C ARG A 236 -25.79 -23.23 -13.40
N GLY A 237 -25.45 -23.02 -12.14
CA GLY A 237 -25.04 -21.72 -11.60
C GLY A 237 -26.17 -20.69 -11.47
N LEU A 238 -27.43 -21.11 -11.56
CA LEU A 238 -28.59 -20.20 -11.45
C LEU A 238 -28.99 -19.91 -10.00
N ILE A 239 -28.59 -20.79 -9.08
CA ILE A 239 -28.86 -20.68 -7.66
C ILE A 239 -27.64 -21.12 -6.84
N LYS A 240 -27.58 -20.71 -5.58
CA LYS A 240 -26.65 -21.21 -4.57
C LYS A 240 -27.38 -21.61 -3.31
N ARG A 241 -26.92 -22.69 -2.66
CA ARG A 241 -27.45 -23.12 -1.37
C ARG A 241 -26.52 -22.73 -0.23
N PHE A 242 -27.09 -22.16 0.82
CA PHE A 242 -26.41 -21.87 2.07
C PHE A 242 -27.09 -22.62 3.20
N ARG A 243 -26.29 -23.16 4.12
CA ARG A 243 -26.82 -23.86 5.28
C ARG A 243 -27.04 -22.87 6.40
N GLU A 244 -28.30 -22.68 6.82
CA GLU A 244 -28.66 -21.83 7.94
C GLU A 244 -29.30 -22.70 9.04
N GLY A 245 -28.49 -23.03 10.05
CA GLY A 245 -28.90 -23.93 11.14
C GLY A 245 -29.17 -25.37 10.68
N ARG A 246 -30.43 -25.82 10.83
CA ARG A 246 -30.88 -27.17 10.42
C ARG A 246 -31.53 -27.18 9.03
N GLU A 247 -31.62 -26.03 8.37
CA GLU A 247 -32.28 -25.89 7.07
C GLU A 247 -31.31 -25.32 6.02
N ASN A 248 -31.66 -25.51 4.74
CA ASN A 248 -30.93 -24.93 3.62
C ASN A 248 -31.73 -23.77 3.04
N VAL A 249 -31.07 -22.63 2.86
CA VAL A 249 -31.59 -21.45 2.16
C VAL A 249 -31.07 -21.48 0.72
N VAL A 250 -31.97 -21.27 -0.22
CA VAL A 250 -31.67 -21.19 -1.64
C VAL A 250 -31.70 -19.73 -2.06
N HIS A 251 -30.59 -19.25 -2.64
CA HIS A 251 -30.46 -17.91 -3.19
C HIS A 251 -30.36 -17.96 -4.71
N PHE A 252 -31.08 -17.06 -5.37
CA PHE A 252 -30.97 -16.82 -6.80
C PHE A 252 -29.70 -16.02 -7.09
N LEU A 253 -28.94 -16.44 -8.10
CA LEU A 253 -27.79 -15.70 -8.61
C LEU A 253 -28.25 -14.93 -9.85
N GLU A 254 -28.26 -13.60 -9.76
CA GLU A 254 -28.51 -12.71 -10.89
C GLU A 254 -27.22 -12.47 -11.70
#